data_AF-A0AA41ES40-F1
#
_entry.id   AF-A0AA41ES40-F1
#
_cell.length_a   1.000
_cell.length_b   1.000
_cell.length_c   1.000
_cell.angle_alpha   90.00
_cell.angle_beta   90.00
_cell.angle_gamma   90.00
#
_symmetry.space_group_name_H-M   'P 1'
#
loop_
_entity.id
_entity.type
_entity.pdbx_description
1 polymer ?
#
loop_
_entity_poly.entity_id
_entity_poly.type
_entity_poly.pdbx_seq_one_letter_code
_entity_poly.pdbx_strand_id
1 'polypeptide(L)'
;MKKKRATIIFDEDVSDKPISVNKTVDSVTFDTNLKINNHIRNKLQAMAVLGYSDNQKAAIEVALSVYIESLTSDERKELEFQIDSLEKRDVRVKSK
;
A
#
# COMPACT_ATOMS: atom_id res chain seq x y z
N MET A 1 -55.43 20.81 -35.97
CA MET A 1 -54.98 20.21 -34.69
C MET A 1 -53.89 21.08 -34.09
N LYS A 2 -54.10 21.65 -32.89
CA LYS A 2 -53.07 22.40 -32.15
C LYS A 2 -52.66 21.58 -30.92
N LYS A 3 -51.44 21.04 -30.90
CA LYS A 3 -50.90 20.28 -29.76
C LYS A 3 -50.32 21.28 -28.75
N LYS A 4 -50.94 21.41 -27.58
CA LYS A 4 -50.33 22.13 -26.44
C LYS A 4 -49.35 21.19 -25.75
N ARG A 5 -48.07 21.57 -25.67
CA ARG A 5 -47.05 20.86 -24.89
C ARG A 5 -47.09 21.40 -23.46
N ALA A 6 -47.12 20.51 -22.47
CA ALA A 6 -46.95 20.87 -21.07
C ALA A 6 -45.44 21.02 -20.77
N THR A 7 -45.07 22.11 -20.09
CA THR A 7 -43.72 22.33 -19.56
C THR A 7 -43.72 21.81 -18.12
N ILE A 8 -42.82 20.88 -17.81
CA ILE A 8 -42.55 20.44 -16.44
C ILE A 8 -41.35 21.28 -15.96
N ILE A 9 -41.54 22.02 -14.86
CA ILE A 9 -40.47 22.72 -14.16
C ILE A 9 -39.94 21.75 -13.10
N PHE A 10 -38.65 21.43 -13.17
CA PHE A 10 -37.95 20.71 -12.10
C PHE A 10 -37.25 21.77 -11.25
N ASP A 11 -37.69 21.93 -10.00
CA ASP A 11 -36.89 22.64 -9.00
C ASP A 11 -35.75 21.69 -8.60
N GLU A 12 -34.59 21.91 -9.20
CA GLU A 12 -33.36 21.18 -8.91
C GLU A 12 -32.66 21.88 -7.73
N ASP A 13 -33.07 21.52 -6.51
CA ASP A 13 -32.32 21.87 -5.29
C ASP A 13 -31.01 21.06 -5.25
N VAL A 14 -30.03 21.46 -6.06
CA VAL A 14 -28.64 21.01 -5.91
C VAL A 14 -28.05 21.74 -4.71
N SER A 15 -28.20 21.14 -3.54
CA SER A 15 -27.41 21.52 -2.37
C SER A 15 -25.94 21.18 -2.65
N ASP A 16 -25.20 22.16 -3.16
CA ASP A 16 -23.73 22.17 -3.22
C ASP A 16 -23.16 22.22 -1.79
N LYS A 17 -23.23 21.09 -1.09
CA LYS A 17 -22.34 20.85 0.05
C LYS A 17 -21.02 20.34 -0.51
N PRO A 18 -19.88 21.04 -0.31
CA PRO A 18 -18.60 20.49 -0.68
C PRO A 18 -18.38 19.21 0.13
N ILE A 19 -18.44 18.06 -0.53
CA ILE A 19 -18.01 16.79 0.03
C ILE A 19 -16.50 16.94 0.23
N SER A 20 -16.09 17.33 1.43
CA SER A 20 -14.70 17.20 1.85
C SER A 20 -14.43 15.70 1.96
N VAL A 21 -13.99 15.10 0.86
CA VAL A 21 -13.40 13.77 0.87
C VAL A 21 -12.10 13.93 1.66
N ASN A 22 -12.18 13.76 2.98
CA ASN A 22 -11.01 13.54 3.81
C ASN A 22 -10.43 12.21 3.36
N LYS A 23 -9.55 12.27 2.36
CA LYS A 23 -8.84 11.12 1.82
C LYS A 23 -7.93 10.63 2.95
N THR A 24 -8.30 9.52 3.60
CA THR A 24 -7.44 8.89 4.59
C THR A 24 -6.21 8.34 3.87
N VAL A 25 -5.02 8.73 4.33
CA VAL A 25 -3.77 8.20 3.80
C VAL A 25 -3.51 6.89 4.55
N ASP A 26 -3.66 5.76 3.86
CA ASP A 26 -3.58 4.44 4.50
C ASP A 26 -2.14 3.92 4.62
N SER A 27 -1.20 4.43 3.82
CA SER A 27 0.23 4.09 3.90
C SER A 27 1.12 5.23 3.41
N VAL A 28 2.39 5.20 3.80
CA VAL A 28 3.43 6.15 3.39
C VAL A 28 4.71 5.41 3.03
N THR A 29 5.39 5.83 1.96
CA THR A 29 6.67 5.22 1.55
C THR A 29 7.79 6.22 1.70
N PHE A 30 8.89 5.78 2.32
CA PHE A 30 10.11 6.57 2.48
C PHE A 30 11.33 5.65 2.56
N ASP A 31 12.49 6.18 2.18
CA ASP A 31 13.73 5.41 2.26
C ASP A 31 14.16 5.21 3.72
N THR A 32 14.58 3.98 4.03
CA THR A 32 15.10 3.59 5.34
C THR A 32 16.39 2.81 5.18
N ASN A 33 17.25 2.90 6.20
CA ASN A 33 18.54 2.21 6.22
C ASN A 33 18.47 0.99 7.15
N LEU A 34 18.83 -0.18 6.62
CA LEU A 34 18.97 -1.41 7.40
C LEU A 34 20.45 -1.74 7.61
N LYS A 35 20.90 -1.85 8.86
CA LYS A 35 22.27 -2.31 9.17
C LYS A 35 22.32 -3.84 9.11
N ILE A 36 23.15 -4.36 8.21
CA ILE A 36 23.35 -5.81 8.01
C ILE A 36 24.85 -6.16 8.04
N ASN A 37 25.15 -7.43 8.34
CA ASN A 37 26.52 -7.93 8.24
C ASN A 37 26.91 -8.25 6.79
N ASN A 38 28.22 -8.41 6.57
CA ASN A 38 28.80 -8.76 5.27
C ASN A 38 28.26 -10.09 4.70
N HIS A 39 28.00 -11.09 5.53
CA HIS A 39 27.49 -12.39 5.06
C HIS A 39 26.10 -12.27 4.45
N ILE A 40 25.21 -11.49 5.05
CA ILE A 40 23.87 -11.23 4.51
C ILE A 40 23.99 -10.46 3.19
N ARG A 41 24.79 -9.39 3.16
CA ARG A 41 25.05 -8.63 1.92
C ARG A 41 25.57 -9.53 0.79
N ASN A 42 26.52 -10.41 1.09
CA ASN A 42 27.09 -11.31 0.10
C ASN A 42 26.05 -12.32 -0.43
N LYS A 43 25.14 -12.80 0.42
CA LYS A 43 24.01 -13.66 -0.02
C LYS A 43 23.09 -12.91 -0.98
N LEU A 44 22.69 -11.69 -0.64
CA LEU A 44 21.82 -10.86 -1.49
C LEU A 44 22.48 -10.52 -2.83
N GLN A 45 23.79 -10.24 -2.81
CA GLN A 45 24.55 -10.03 -4.03
C GLN A 45 24.64 -11.30 -4.88
N ALA A 46 24.86 -12.46 -4.27
CA ALA A 46 24.86 -13.73 -5.00
C ALA A 46 23.48 -14.02 -5.63
N MET A 47 22.38 -13.73 -4.93
CA MET A 47 21.04 -13.85 -5.49
C MET A 47 20.84 -12.99 -6.73
N ALA A 48 21.33 -11.75 -6.72
CA ALA A 48 21.28 -10.89 -7.89
C ALA A 48 22.17 -11.40 -9.04
N VAL A 49 23.40 -11.83 -8.74
CA VAL A 49 24.34 -12.39 -9.74
C VAL A 49 23.77 -13.65 -10.41
N LEU A 50 23.05 -14.48 -9.67
CA LEU A 50 22.43 -15.71 -10.19
C LEU A 50 21.13 -15.44 -10.98
N GLY A 51 20.69 -14.18 -11.08
CA GLY A 51 19.48 -13.81 -11.81
C GLY A 51 18.17 -14.10 -11.07
N TYR A 52 18.21 -14.38 -9.76
CA TYR A 52 17.00 -14.53 -8.94
C TYR A 52 16.33 -13.19 -8.62
N SER A 53 17.02 -12.08 -8.87
CA SER A 53 16.52 -10.71 -8.62
C SER A 53 17.38 -9.70 -9.37
N ASP A 54 16.84 -8.52 -9.67
CA ASP A 54 17.56 -7.49 -10.43
C ASP A 54 18.68 -6.80 -9.64
N ASN A 55 18.54 -6.72 -8.31
CA ASN A 55 19.50 -6.07 -7.41
C ASN A 55 19.30 -6.56 -5.97
N GLN A 56 20.17 -6.10 -5.05
CA GLN A 56 20.12 -6.53 -3.64
C GLN A 56 18.81 -6.16 -2.92
N LYS A 57 18.15 -5.06 -3.29
CA LYS A 57 16.83 -4.69 -2.73
C LYS A 57 15.77 -5.69 -3.19
N ALA A 58 15.69 -5.96 -4.49
CA ALA A 58 14.78 -6.96 -5.05
C ALA A 58 15.06 -8.36 -4.46
N ALA A 59 16.33 -8.71 -4.21
CA ALA A 59 16.70 -9.96 -3.54
C ALA A 59 16.07 -10.09 -2.14
N ILE A 60 16.03 -9.00 -1.37
CA ILE A 60 15.38 -8.96 -0.05
C ILE A 60 13.86 -9.15 -0.21
N GLU A 61 13.24 -8.47 -1.17
CA GLU A 61 11.80 -8.58 -1.44
C GLU A 61 11.39 -10.02 -1.80
N VAL A 62 12.19 -10.68 -2.65
CA VAL A 62 12.01 -12.11 -3.00
C VAL A 62 12.17 -12.98 -1.77
N ALA A 63 13.22 -12.78 -0.97
CA ALA A 63 13.46 -13.58 0.24
C ALA A 63 12.33 -13.45 1.27
N LEU A 64 11.81 -12.23 1.47
CA LEU A 64 10.67 -11.97 2.35
C LEU A 64 9.40 -12.63 1.82
N SER A 65 9.15 -12.54 0.52
CA SER A 65 7.96 -13.14 -0.12
C SER A 65 7.97 -14.66 0.05
N VAL A 66 9.10 -15.32 -0.24
CA VAL A 66 9.27 -16.76 -0.05
C VAL A 66 9.07 -17.17 1.42
N TYR A 67 9.58 -16.37 2.36
CA TYR A 67 9.37 -16.63 3.79
C TYR A 67 7.89 -16.53 4.17
N ILE A 68 7.19 -15.47 3.76
CA ILE A 68 5.76 -15.29 4.01
C ILE A 68 4.92 -16.41 3.37
N GLU A 69 5.31 -16.84 2.17
CA GLU A 69 4.73 -17.99 1.47
C GLU A 69 4.89 -19.30 2.23
N SER A 70 5.96 -19.46 3.00
CA SER A 70 6.20 -20.65 3.80
C SER A 70 5.40 -20.72 5.11
N LEU A 71 4.79 -19.61 5.54
CA LEU A 71 4.03 -19.54 6.80
C LEU A 71 2.67 -20.24 6.69
N THR A 72 2.19 -20.78 7.81
CA THR A 72 0.80 -21.24 7.94
C THR A 72 -0.18 -20.06 7.84
N SER A 73 -1.47 -20.35 7.64
CA SER A 73 -2.51 -19.32 7.58
C SER A 73 -2.56 -18.46 8.85
N ASP A 74 -2.40 -19.09 10.01
CA ASP A 74 -2.50 -18.42 11.30
C ASP A 74 -1.27 -17.54 11.56
N GLU A 75 -0.06 -18.04 11.27
CA GLU A 75 1.18 -17.27 11.36
C GLU A 75 1.20 -16.10 10.38
N ARG A 76 0.72 -16.31 9.15
CA ARG A 76 0.59 -15.24 8.15
C ARG A 76 -0.36 -14.16 8.64
N LYS A 77 -1.52 -14.53 9.18
CA LYS A 77 -2.51 -13.58 9.70
C LYS A 77 -1.96 -12.74 10.85
N GLU A 78 -1.22 -13.37 11.76
CA GLU A 78 -0.54 -12.64 12.84
C GLU A 78 0.53 -11.68 12.28
N LEU A 79 1.33 -12.14 11.31
CA LEU A 79 2.33 -11.28 10.67
C LEU A 79 1.71 -10.08 9.96
N GLU A 80 0.64 -10.28 9.20
CA GLU A 80 -0.10 -9.23 8.50
C GLU A 80 -0.68 -8.20 9.47
N PHE A 81 -1.22 -8.65 10.61
CA PHE A 81 -1.70 -7.76 11.66
C PHE A 81 -0.58 -6.88 12.23
N GLN A 82 0.60 -7.45 12.48
CA GLN A 82 1.75 -6.68 12.96
C GLN A 82 2.24 -5.67 11.91
N ILE A 83 2.29 -6.05 10.63
CA ILE A 83 2.68 -5.15 9.53
C ILE A 83 1.70 -3.96 9.44
N ASP A 84 0.38 -4.22 9.43
CA ASP A 84 -0.64 -3.17 9.38
C ASP A 84 -0.55 -2.17 10.56
N SER A 85 -0.27 -2.69 11.76
CA SER A 85 -0.04 -1.84 12.95
C SER A 85 1.15 -0.89 12.77
N LEU A 86 2.24 -1.38 12.17
CA LEU A 86 3.45 -0.61 11.89
C LEU A 86 3.20 0.44 10.79
N GLU A 87 2.52 0.08 9.70
CA GLU A 87 2.15 1.01 8.62
C GLU A 87 1.29 2.17 9.13
N LYS A 88 0.27 1.86 9.94
CA LYS A 88 -0.56 2.88 10.59
C LYS A 88 0.26 3.81 11.49
N ARG A 89 1.27 3.29 12.19
CA ARG A 89 2.17 4.13 13.00
C ARG A 89 3.00 5.05 12.10
N ASP A 90 3.52 4.54 11.00
CA ASP A 90 4.38 5.29 10.11
C ASP A 90 3.60 6.41 9.39
N VAL A 91 2.35 6.17 8.99
CA VAL A 91 1.41 7.22 8.55
C VAL A 91 1.29 8.32 9.60
N ARG A 92 1.04 7.97 10.86
CA ARG A 92 0.88 8.96 11.95
C ARG A 92 2.16 9.76 12.22
N VAL A 93 3.32 9.17 12.03
CA VAL A 93 4.62 9.82 12.28
C VAL A 93 5.06 10.70 11.11
N LYS A 94 4.80 10.26 9.87
CA LYS A 94 5.26 10.95 8.65
C LYS A 94 4.25 11.91 8.04
N SER A 95 2.96 11.80 8.40
CA SER A 95 1.92 12.74 7.95
C SER A 95 1.79 13.99 8.84
N LYS A 96 2.75 14.22 9.77
CA LYS A 96 2.87 15.43 10.57
C LYS A 96 3.88 16.38 9.94
#